data_AF-A0A9E1QH52-F1
#
_entry.id   AF-A0A9E1QH52-F1
#
_cell.length_a   1.000
_cell.length_b   1.000
_cell.length_c   1.000
_cell.angle_alpha   90.00
_cell.angle_beta   90.00
_cell.angle_gamma   90.00
#
_symmetry.space_group_name_H-M   'P 1'
#
loop_
_entity.id
_entity.type
_entity.pdbx_description
1 polymer ?
#
loop_
_entity_poly.entity_id
_entity_poly.type
_entity_poly.pdbx_seq_one_letter_code
_entity_poly.pdbx_strand_id
1 'polypeptide(L)'
;MPSKPRFNAKAPLSAVALAALTACTGVTVSLVDHANQYDPQQASAAGGGDRQMQVVVIGNPFDMPQSALEKAVIDAMQSSAFGVPINFAINPENPDPSRPYRVVFAFNPEGIRDPGKLCESTDGLKTAAVADGKVTLMGAFCSTDSYLSHGIARASDVAGTGSETFGHMIFQLTTSLFPGRNPNDQSAGDTPIPAP
;
A
#
# COMPACT_ATOMS: atom_id res chain seq x y z
N MET A 1 -10.30 46.98 -52.26
CA MET A 1 -9.89 46.88 -50.84
C MET A 1 -11.15 46.69 -49.99
N PRO A 2 -11.13 45.77 -49.00
CA PRO A 2 -12.32 45.07 -48.51
C PRO A 2 -12.97 45.75 -47.28
N SER A 3 -14.28 45.59 -47.09
CA SER A 3 -14.86 45.65 -45.74
C SER A 3 -16.11 44.75 -45.63
N LYS A 4 -16.12 43.97 -44.56
CA LYS A 4 -16.87 42.73 -44.29
C LYS A 4 -18.37 42.94 -44.04
N PRO A 5 -19.21 41.92 -44.27
CA PRO A 5 -20.57 41.85 -43.75
C PRO A 5 -20.58 41.55 -42.23
N ARG A 6 -21.46 42.24 -41.50
CA ARG A 6 -21.73 42.04 -40.06
C ARG A 6 -22.62 40.81 -39.87
N PHE A 7 -22.09 39.77 -39.22
CA PHE A 7 -22.88 38.63 -38.73
C PHE A 7 -23.50 38.96 -37.37
N ASN A 8 -24.83 38.90 -37.28
CA ASN A 8 -25.56 38.97 -36.02
C ASN A 8 -26.38 37.68 -35.80
N ALA A 9 -25.99 36.96 -34.74
CA ALA A 9 -26.76 36.12 -33.82
C ALA A 9 -27.78 35.09 -34.35
N LYS A 10 -27.61 33.82 -33.91
CA LYS A 10 -28.55 33.08 -33.03
C LYS A 10 -28.02 31.69 -32.64
N ALA A 11 -27.60 31.57 -31.36
CA ALA A 11 -27.87 30.49 -30.39
C ALA A 11 -27.46 29.02 -30.67
N PRO A 12 -27.27 28.21 -29.61
CA PRO A 12 -26.14 27.29 -29.46
C PRO A 12 -26.54 25.81 -29.53
N LEU A 13 -25.60 24.93 -29.89
CA LEU A 13 -25.74 23.49 -29.67
C LEU A 13 -24.82 23.04 -28.53
N SER A 14 -25.46 22.48 -27.51
CA SER A 14 -24.95 22.16 -26.18
C SER A 14 -23.70 21.29 -26.16
N ALA A 15 -22.80 21.67 -25.27
CA ALA A 15 -21.78 20.82 -24.67
C ALA A 15 -22.43 19.73 -23.80
N VAL A 16 -22.04 18.47 -24.00
CA VAL A 16 -22.13 17.42 -22.98
C VAL A 16 -20.70 17.10 -22.58
N ALA A 17 -20.16 17.87 -21.64
CA ALA A 17 -18.94 17.50 -20.94
C ALA A 17 -19.32 16.45 -19.90
N LEU A 18 -19.07 15.17 -20.21
CA LEU A 18 -19.11 14.10 -19.21
C LEU A 18 -17.98 14.36 -18.21
N ALA A 19 -18.31 15.01 -17.10
CA ALA A 19 -17.44 15.06 -15.94
C ALA A 19 -17.41 13.66 -15.30
N ALA A 20 -16.44 12.85 -15.70
CA ALA A 20 -16.10 11.63 -14.98
C ALA A 20 -15.57 12.04 -13.61
N LEU A 21 -16.43 11.99 -12.59
CA LEU A 21 -16.01 12.06 -11.20
C LEU A 21 -15.22 10.77 -10.92
N THR A 22 -13.89 10.86 -11.01
CA THR A 22 -13.02 9.84 -10.42
C THR A 22 -13.25 9.86 -8.92
N ALA A 23 -14.09 8.95 -8.43
CA ALA A 23 -14.30 8.76 -7.01
C ALA A 23 -12.92 8.51 -6.38
N CYS A 24 -12.51 9.39 -5.47
CA CYS A 24 -11.39 9.10 -4.58
C CYS A 24 -11.79 7.83 -3.82
N THR A 25 -11.17 6.71 -4.17
CA THR A 25 -11.36 5.44 -3.46
C THR A 25 -11.03 5.73 -2.00
N GLY A 26 -12.01 5.59 -1.10
CA GLY A 26 -12.00 6.09 0.29
C GLY A 26 -11.01 5.39 1.22
N VAL A 27 -9.78 5.19 0.75
CA VAL A 27 -8.63 4.62 1.42
C VAL A 27 -7.76 5.76 1.92
N THR A 28 -7.32 5.64 3.16
CA THR A 28 -6.37 6.57 3.79
C THR A 28 -5.22 5.78 4.38
N VAL A 29 -3.97 6.18 4.09
CA VAL A 29 -2.78 5.62 4.72
C VAL A 29 -2.19 6.64 5.70
N SER A 30 -1.83 6.18 6.89
CA SER A 30 -1.40 7.02 8.02
C SER A 30 -0.38 6.29 8.88
N LEU A 31 0.27 7.01 9.80
CA LEU A 31 1.30 6.46 10.70
C LEU A 31 2.40 5.70 9.94
N VAL A 32 2.78 6.25 8.79
CA VAL A 32 3.89 5.72 8.01
C VAL A 32 5.19 6.17 8.65
N ASP A 33 6.05 5.22 8.97
CA ASP A 33 7.41 5.45 9.47
C ASP A 33 8.38 4.50 8.78
N HIS A 34 9.62 4.95 8.60
CA HIS A 34 10.71 4.19 7.99
C HIS A 34 11.92 4.30 8.90
N ALA A 35 12.42 3.16 9.35
CA ALA A 35 13.61 3.13 10.18
C ALA A 35 14.83 3.67 9.39
N ASN A 36 15.81 4.26 10.09
CA ASN A 36 17.00 4.85 9.45
C ASN A 36 17.78 3.84 8.60
N GLN A 37 17.72 2.56 8.95
CA GLN A 37 18.34 1.46 8.23
C GLN A 37 17.52 0.92 7.04
N TYR A 38 16.35 1.51 6.73
CA TYR A 38 15.57 1.11 5.57
C TYR A 38 16.36 1.39 4.28
N ASP A 39 16.52 0.35 3.46
CA ASP A 39 17.16 0.44 2.15
C ASP A 39 16.28 -0.28 1.10
N PRO A 40 15.80 0.43 0.06
CA PRO A 40 15.07 -0.18 -1.05
C PRO A 40 15.83 -1.31 -1.75
N GLN A 41 17.16 -1.23 -1.83
CA GLN A 41 17.98 -2.28 -2.46
C GLN A 41 18.01 -3.54 -1.61
N GLN A 42 18.05 -3.39 -0.29
CA GLN A 42 17.94 -4.51 0.64
C GLN A 42 16.57 -5.17 0.57
N ALA A 43 15.49 -4.39 0.47
CA ALA A 43 14.14 -4.92 0.28
C ALA A 43 14.02 -5.70 -1.05
N SER A 44 14.57 -5.16 -2.13
CA SER A 44 14.67 -5.83 -3.43
C SER A 44 15.49 -7.11 -3.34
N ALA A 45 16.63 -7.09 -2.65
CA ALA A 45 17.48 -8.26 -2.49
C ALA A 45 16.81 -9.36 -1.66
N ALA A 46 15.93 -9.01 -0.71
CA ALA A 46 15.26 -9.95 0.17
C ALA A 46 14.14 -10.75 -0.52
N GLY A 47 13.51 -10.21 -1.56
CA GLY A 47 12.39 -10.88 -2.24
C GLY A 47 12.32 -10.72 -3.75
N GLY A 48 13.27 -10.05 -4.41
CA GLY A 48 13.36 -9.95 -5.86
C GLY A 48 14.10 -11.12 -6.51
N GLY A 49 14.09 -11.15 -7.84
CA GLY A 49 14.72 -12.23 -8.61
C GLY A 49 13.99 -13.56 -8.41
N ASP A 50 14.72 -14.57 -7.95
CA ASP A 50 14.20 -15.90 -7.60
C ASP A 50 13.82 -16.05 -6.12
N ARG A 51 14.06 -15.02 -5.29
CA ARG A 51 13.72 -15.02 -3.87
C ARG A 51 12.26 -14.67 -3.65
N GLN A 52 11.76 -15.02 -2.47
CA GLN A 52 10.39 -14.74 -2.06
C GLN A 52 10.37 -14.17 -0.64
N MET A 53 9.71 -13.02 -0.48
CA MET A 53 9.48 -12.40 0.81
C MET A 53 8.23 -13.01 1.46
N GLN A 54 8.38 -13.47 2.71
CA GLN A 54 7.26 -14.02 3.47
C GLN A 54 6.21 -12.93 3.74
N VAL A 55 4.93 -13.28 3.60
CA VAL A 55 3.82 -12.47 4.05
C VAL A 55 3.03 -13.24 5.10
N VAL A 56 2.80 -12.60 6.23
CA VAL A 56 2.00 -13.13 7.35
C VAL A 56 0.74 -12.31 7.44
N VAL A 57 -0.42 -12.95 7.28
CA VAL A 57 -1.73 -12.30 7.36
C VAL A 57 -2.41 -12.72 8.67
N ILE A 58 -2.74 -11.75 9.51
CA ILE A 58 -3.34 -11.96 10.82
C ILE A 58 -4.76 -11.43 10.81
N GLY A 59 -5.67 -12.29 11.27
CA GLY A 59 -7.10 -12.02 11.25
C GLY A 59 -7.72 -12.16 9.87
N ASN A 60 -9.02 -12.38 9.87
CA ASN A 60 -9.82 -12.41 8.67
C ASN A 60 -11.08 -11.59 8.93
N PRO A 61 -11.23 -10.43 8.30
CA PRO A 61 -12.36 -9.57 8.57
C PRO A 61 -13.62 -10.02 7.80
N PHE A 62 -13.50 -11.03 6.92
CA PHE A 62 -14.57 -11.55 6.07
C PHE A 62 -14.93 -12.99 6.42
N ASP A 63 -16.15 -13.40 6.10
CA ASP A 63 -16.61 -14.79 6.25
C ASP A 63 -16.14 -15.64 5.07
N MET A 64 -14.85 -15.97 5.05
CA MET A 64 -14.21 -16.75 3.98
C MET A 64 -13.02 -17.57 4.49
N PRO A 65 -12.51 -18.55 3.72
CA PRO A 65 -11.29 -19.26 4.08
C PRO A 65 -10.08 -18.32 4.15
N GLN A 66 -9.23 -18.49 5.17
CA GLN A 66 -8.01 -17.70 5.37
C GLN A 66 -7.09 -17.73 4.14
N SER A 67 -6.91 -18.91 3.53
CA SER A 67 -6.07 -19.07 2.33
C SER A 67 -6.57 -18.27 1.12
N ALA A 68 -7.88 -18.03 1.03
CA ALA A 68 -8.45 -17.21 -0.03
C ALA A 68 -8.24 -15.71 0.23
N LEU A 69 -8.28 -15.27 1.50
CA LEU A 69 -7.88 -13.91 1.89
C LEU A 69 -6.40 -13.68 1.60
N GLU A 70 -5.54 -14.58 2.05
CA GLU A 70 -4.10 -14.53 1.84
C GLU A 70 -3.73 -14.45 0.36
N LYS A 71 -4.38 -15.27 -0.49
CA LYS A 71 -4.22 -15.17 -1.94
C LYS A 71 -4.60 -13.78 -2.46
N ALA A 72 -5.74 -13.24 -2.06
CA ALA A 72 -6.17 -11.92 -2.50
C ALA A 72 -5.21 -10.81 -2.03
N VAL A 73 -4.63 -10.95 -0.83
CA VAL A 73 -3.58 -10.07 -0.32
C VAL A 73 -2.34 -10.13 -1.22
N ILE A 74 -1.83 -11.32 -1.50
CA ILE A 74 -0.65 -11.49 -2.38
C ILE A 74 -0.91 -10.92 -3.77
N ASP A 75 -2.07 -11.21 -4.38
CA ASP A 75 -2.42 -10.71 -5.71
C ASP A 75 -2.48 -9.17 -5.74
N ALA A 76 -3.02 -8.54 -4.68
CA ALA A 76 -3.04 -7.08 -4.54
C ALA A 76 -1.65 -6.48 -4.27
N MET A 77 -0.80 -7.14 -3.47
CA MET A 77 0.59 -6.73 -3.24
C MET A 77 1.41 -6.81 -4.53
N GLN A 78 1.24 -7.87 -5.32
CA GLN A 78 1.98 -8.06 -6.58
C GLN A 78 1.59 -7.02 -7.63
N SER A 79 0.36 -6.50 -7.57
CA SER A 79 -0.08 -5.39 -8.41
C SER A 79 0.64 -4.07 -8.09
N SER A 80 1.35 -3.98 -6.95
CA SER A 80 2.18 -2.82 -6.56
C SER A 80 3.59 -2.81 -7.14
N ALA A 81 3.89 -3.71 -8.08
CA ALA A 81 5.19 -3.86 -8.76
C ALA A 81 5.71 -2.60 -9.50
N PHE A 82 5.00 -1.47 -9.48
CA PHE A 82 5.51 -0.17 -9.93
C PHE A 82 6.64 0.39 -9.02
N GLY A 83 6.94 -0.26 -7.89
CA GLY A 83 8.00 0.09 -6.94
C GLY A 83 9.18 -0.89 -6.91
N VAL A 84 9.56 -1.30 -5.70
CA VAL A 84 10.63 -2.29 -5.46
C VAL A 84 10.14 -3.67 -5.94
N PRO A 85 10.86 -4.36 -6.86
CA PRO A 85 10.43 -5.65 -7.39
C PRO A 85 10.58 -6.73 -6.32
N ILE A 86 9.47 -7.13 -5.70
CA ILE A 86 9.44 -8.13 -4.62
C ILE A 86 8.40 -9.20 -4.98
N ASN A 87 8.84 -10.45 -4.98
CA ASN A 87 7.97 -11.60 -5.03
C ASN A 87 7.47 -11.90 -3.62
N PHE A 88 6.16 -11.75 -3.39
CA PHE A 88 5.53 -12.04 -2.11
C PHE A 88 4.96 -13.46 -2.09
N ALA A 89 5.10 -14.16 -0.96
CA ALA A 89 4.52 -15.49 -0.75
C ALA A 89 4.15 -15.71 0.73
N ILE A 90 3.06 -16.44 0.99
CA ILE A 90 2.70 -16.86 2.36
C ILE A 90 3.70 -17.89 2.90
N ASN A 91 4.02 -18.88 2.07
CA ASN A 91 4.99 -19.93 2.34
C ASN A 91 6.10 -19.85 1.29
N PRO A 92 7.14 -19.03 1.52
CA PRO A 92 8.21 -18.86 0.54
C PRO A 92 9.04 -20.15 0.42
N GLU A 93 9.32 -20.56 -0.83
CA GLU A 93 10.19 -21.70 -1.15
C GLU A 93 11.68 -21.29 -1.15
N ASN A 94 11.96 -20.02 -1.45
CA ASN A 94 13.31 -19.46 -1.51
C ASN A 94 13.40 -18.12 -0.76
N PRO A 95 13.30 -18.11 0.58
CA PRO A 95 13.48 -16.90 1.38
C PRO A 95 14.94 -16.44 1.40
N ASP A 96 15.18 -15.20 1.83
CA ASP A 96 16.54 -14.72 2.11
C ASP A 96 17.20 -15.61 3.21
N PRO A 97 18.36 -16.23 2.93
CA PRO A 97 19.01 -17.16 3.86
C PRO A 97 19.74 -16.44 5.02
N SER A 98 19.99 -15.14 4.88
CA SER A 98 20.78 -14.36 5.83
C SER A 98 19.92 -13.72 6.90
N ARG A 99 18.70 -13.27 6.55
CA ARG A 99 17.79 -12.59 7.48
C ARG A 99 16.33 -12.97 7.23
N PRO A 100 15.54 -13.22 8.29
CA PRO A 100 14.12 -13.54 8.17
C PRO A 100 13.31 -12.26 7.92
N TYR A 101 13.30 -11.79 6.68
CA TYR A 101 12.41 -10.71 6.26
C TYR A 101 10.99 -11.21 6.11
N ARG A 102 10.04 -10.41 6.58
CA ARG A 102 8.62 -10.67 6.37
C ARG A 102 7.81 -9.40 6.33
N VAL A 103 6.68 -9.44 5.65
CA VAL A 103 5.63 -8.44 5.77
C VAL A 103 4.55 -9.01 6.66
N VAL A 104 4.18 -8.28 7.70
CA VAL A 104 3.07 -8.66 8.57
C VAL A 104 1.91 -7.71 8.31
N PHE A 105 0.77 -8.27 7.94
CA PHE A 105 -0.49 -7.55 7.76
C PHE A 105 -1.50 -8.05 8.79
N ALA A 106 -2.07 -7.13 9.57
CA ALA A 106 -3.10 -7.44 10.55
C ALA A 106 -4.39 -6.70 10.21
N PHE A 107 -5.46 -7.45 9.99
CA PHE A 107 -6.79 -6.91 9.75
C PHE A 107 -7.52 -6.66 11.08
N ASN A 108 -8.03 -5.43 11.23
CA ASN A 108 -8.77 -4.97 12.40
C ASN A 108 -8.15 -5.41 13.75
N PRO A 109 -6.86 -5.16 13.99
CA PRO A 109 -6.20 -5.62 15.21
C PRO A 109 -6.74 -4.86 16.43
N GLU A 110 -6.92 -5.59 17.53
CA GLU A 110 -7.32 -5.04 18.83
C GLU A 110 -6.12 -4.91 19.76
N GLY A 111 -6.10 -3.85 20.59
CA GLY A 111 -5.09 -3.68 21.64
C GLY A 111 -3.71 -3.23 21.16
N ILE A 112 -3.44 -3.22 19.85
CA ILE A 112 -2.22 -2.65 19.26
C ILE A 112 -2.54 -1.27 18.65
N ARG A 113 -1.68 -0.29 18.90
CA ARG A 113 -1.79 1.07 18.31
C ARG A 113 -0.63 1.42 17.39
N ASP A 114 0.52 0.82 17.66
CA ASP A 114 1.75 1.00 16.92
C ASP A 114 1.92 -0.19 15.96
N PRO A 115 1.83 0.01 14.64
CA PRO A 115 2.01 -1.06 13.66
C PRO A 115 3.45 -1.61 13.65
N GLY A 116 4.46 -0.87 14.13
CA GLY A 116 5.83 -1.38 14.26
C GLY A 116 5.95 -2.57 15.22
N LYS A 117 5.03 -2.69 16.18
CA LYS A 117 4.93 -3.81 17.12
C LYS A 117 4.51 -5.13 16.47
N LEU A 118 4.03 -5.12 15.23
CA LEU A 118 3.73 -6.35 14.48
C LEU A 118 4.97 -7.21 14.21
N CYS A 119 6.17 -6.64 14.34
CA CYS A 119 7.42 -7.38 14.15
C CYS A 119 7.87 -8.19 15.38
N GLU A 120 7.36 -7.94 16.58
CA GLU A 120 7.87 -8.61 17.79
C GLU A 120 7.25 -10.01 17.98
N SER A 121 5.99 -10.06 18.41
CA SER A 121 5.19 -11.28 18.47
C SER A 121 3.74 -10.90 18.25
N THR A 122 3.07 -11.69 17.42
CA THR A 122 1.65 -11.51 17.09
C THR A 122 0.80 -12.67 17.63
N ASP A 123 1.39 -13.52 18.46
CA ASP A 123 0.70 -14.63 19.10
C ASP A 123 -0.42 -14.11 20.00
N GLY A 124 -1.64 -14.58 19.73
CA GLY A 124 -2.82 -14.15 20.47
C GLY A 124 -3.27 -12.72 20.18
N LEU A 125 -2.75 -12.07 19.13
CA LEU A 125 -3.30 -10.80 18.66
C LEU A 125 -4.76 -11.00 18.27
N LYS A 126 -5.65 -10.32 18.99
CA LYS A 126 -7.08 -10.35 18.73
C LYS A 126 -7.40 -9.48 17.52
N THR A 127 -8.35 -9.92 16.72
CA THR A 127 -8.82 -9.21 15.53
C THR A 127 -10.34 -9.22 15.48
N ALA A 128 -10.93 -8.13 14.99
CA ALA A 128 -12.37 -8.02 14.82
C ALA A 128 -12.82 -8.31 13.37
N ALA A 129 -14.03 -8.83 13.21
CA ALA A 129 -14.67 -8.92 11.90
C ALA A 129 -14.91 -7.51 11.30
N VAL A 130 -15.20 -7.43 10.00
CA VAL A 130 -15.68 -6.17 9.39
C VAL A 130 -16.95 -5.71 10.10
N ALA A 131 -16.98 -4.43 10.48
CA ALA A 131 -18.18 -3.72 10.91
C ALA A 131 -18.46 -2.58 9.93
N ASP A 132 -19.68 -2.52 9.41
CA ASP A 132 -20.15 -1.45 8.51
C ASP A 132 -19.26 -1.20 7.28
N GLY A 133 -18.65 -2.26 6.72
CA GLY A 133 -17.75 -2.16 5.57
C GLY A 133 -16.43 -1.43 5.87
N LYS A 134 -16.13 -1.12 7.13
CA LYS A 134 -14.89 -0.47 7.55
C LYS A 134 -13.83 -1.51 7.83
N VAL A 135 -12.66 -1.32 7.22
CA VAL A 135 -11.49 -2.16 7.43
C VAL A 135 -10.32 -1.29 7.82
N THR A 136 -9.64 -1.68 8.89
CA THR A 136 -8.32 -1.19 9.25
C THR A 136 -7.31 -2.29 8.95
N LEU A 137 -6.27 -1.94 8.20
CA LEU A 137 -5.15 -2.81 7.89
C LEU A 137 -3.88 -2.18 8.46
N MET A 138 -3.28 -2.81 9.45
CA MET A 138 -1.94 -2.44 9.91
C MET A 138 -0.92 -3.29 9.16
N GLY A 139 0.18 -2.67 8.75
CA GLY A 139 1.26 -3.36 8.06
C GLY A 139 2.64 -2.96 8.56
N ALA A 140 3.53 -3.93 8.61
CA ALA A 140 4.93 -3.72 8.91
C ALA A 140 5.82 -4.60 8.02
N PHE A 141 6.88 -4.00 7.48
CA PHE A 141 7.99 -4.74 6.90
C PHE A 141 9.04 -4.97 7.99
N CYS A 142 9.30 -6.23 8.30
CA CYS A 142 10.12 -6.65 9.42
C CYS A 142 11.43 -7.26 8.94
N SER A 143 12.49 -7.00 9.71
CA SER A 143 13.75 -7.75 9.68
C SER A 143 13.95 -8.36 11.06
N THR A 144 13.69 -9.66 11.20
CA THR A 144 13.60 -10.30 12.53
C THR A 144 12.53 -9.59 13.38
N ASP A 145 12.86 -9.11 14.59
CA ASP A 145 11.86 -8.57 15.52
C ASP A 145 11.71 -7.05 15.44
N SER A 146 12.40 -6.40 14.50
CA SER A 146 12.38 -4.95 14.30
C SER A 146 11.72 -4.58 12.98
N TYR A 147 10.99 -3.47 12.98
CA TYR A 147 10.45 -2.91 11.75
C TYR A 147 11.53 -2.18 10.95
N LEU A 148 11.43 -2.25 9.63
CA LEU A 148 12.12 -1.40 8.67
C LEU A 148 11.18 -0.31 8.15
N SER A 149 9.90 -0.64 8.00
CA SER A 149 8.83 0.33 7.75
C SER A 149 7.51 -0.19 8.32
N HIS A 150 6.58 0.72 8.59
CA HIS A 150 5.24 0.36 9.02
C HIS A 150 4.21 1.39 8.57
N GLY A 151 2.92 1.05 8.68
CA GLY A 151 1.83 1.96 8.34
C GLY A 151 0.46 1.39 8.70
N ILE A 152 -0.55 2.25 8.62
CA ILE A 152 -1.95 1.88 8.80
C ILE A 152 -2.75 2.39 7.61
N ALA A 153 -3.39 1.47 6.90
CA ALA A 153 -4.41 1.80 5.92
C ALA A 153 -5.81 1.64 6.52
N ARG A 154 -6.73 2.55 6.20
CA ARG A 154 -8.13 2.49 6.57
C ARG A 154 -8.98 2.72 5.35
N ALA A 155 -10.02 1.91 5.19
CA ALA A 155 -10.98 2.02 4.13
C ALA A 155 -12.41 1.87 4.67
N SER A 156 -13.35 2.52 4.01
CA SER A 156 -14.80 2.29 4.19
C SER A 156 -15.35 1.63 2.92
N ASP A 157 -16.57 1.09 3.02
CA ASP A 157 -17.28 0.46 1.89
C ASP A 157 -16.52 -0.73 1.26
N VAL A 158 -15.77 -1.47 2.07
CA VAL A 158 -15.08 -2.70 1.64
C VAL A 158 -16.06 -3.86 1.67
N ALA A 159 -16.64 -4.18 0.52
CA ALA A 159 -17.62 -5.27 0.39
C ALA A 159 -17.00 -6.68 0.49
N GLY A 160 -15.69 -6.81 0.29
CA GLY A 160 -14.97 -8.09 0.30
C GLY A 160 -13.64 -8.00 -0.44
N THR A 161 -12.93 -9.14 -0.54
CA THR A 161 -11.60 -9.23 -1.16
C THR A 161 -11.60 -8.98 -2.68
N GLY A 162 -12.74 -9.13 -3.35
CA GLY A 162 -12.90 -8.80 -4.77
C GLY A 162 -13.23 -7.33 -5.06
N SER A 163 -13.36 -6.49 -4.03
CA SER A 163 -13.67 -5.06 -4.21
C SER A 163 -12.42 -4.27 -4.63
N GLU A 164 -12.61 -3.25 -5.47
CA GLU A 164 -11.53 -2.33 -5.87
C GLU A 164 -10.91 -1.64 -4.65
N THR A 165 -11.75 -1.24 -3.68
CA THR A 165 -11.31 -0.62 -2.42
C THR A 165 -10.36 -1.52 -1.62
N PHE A 166 -10.62 -2.84 -1.57
CA PHE A 166 -9.72 -3.79 -0.90
C PHE A 166 -8.35 -3.84 -1.59
N GLY A 167 -8.35 -3.98 -2.92
CA GLY A 167 -7.13 -4.00 -3.72
C GLY A 167 -6.32 -2.70 -3.55
N HIS A 168 -6.98 -1.54 -3.64
CA HIS A 168 -6.35 -0.23 -3.45
C HIS A 168 -5.79 -0.04 -2.04
N MET A 169 -6.49 -0.51 -1.01
CA MET A 169 -6.02 -0.44 0.38
C MET A 169 -4.69 -1.16 0.57
N ILE A 170 -4.60 -2.40 0.06
CA ILE A 170 -3.39 -3.21 0.17
C ILE A 170 -2.27 -2.65 -0.72
N PHE A 171 -2.60 -2.25 -1.94
CA PHE A 171 -1.66 -1.61 -2.85
C PHE A 171 -1.04 -0.35 -2.21
N GLN A 172 -1.86 0.58 -1.72
CA GLN A 172 -1.38 1.84 -1.15
C GLN A 172 -0.52 1.61 0.10
N LEU A 173 -0.93 0.69 0.97
CA LEU A 173 -0.11 0.34 2.13
C LEU A 173 1.21 -0.27 1.70
N THR A 174 1.20 -1.22 0.76
CA THR A 174 2.42 -1.88 0.26
C THR A 174 3.39 -0.88 -0.35
N THR A 175 2.92 0.02 -1.21
CA THR A 175 3.77 1.08 -1.79
C THR A 175 4.34 2.04 -0.73
N SER A 176 3.63 2.24 0.38
CA SER A 176 4.10 3.06 1.51
C SER A 176 5.15 2.32 2.34
N LEU A 177 5.07 1.00 2.46
CA LEU A 177 6.08 0.18 3.13
C LEU A 177 7.36 0.03 2.32
N PHE A 178 7.25 0.05 0.99
CA PHE A 178 8.37 -0.19 0.06
C PHE A 178 8.59 0.99 -0.90
N PRO A 179 8.89 2.21 -0.41
CA PRO A 179 9.23 3.31 -1.30
C PRO A 179 10.51 2.98 -2.08
N GLY A 180 10.54 3.31 -3.38
CA GLY A 180 11.69 3.08 -4.25
C GLY A 180 12.91 3.96 -3.96
N ARG A 181 12.80 4.91 -3.02
CA ARG A 181 13.89 5.73 -2.48
C ARG A 181 13.82 5.68 -0.97
N ASN A 182 14.97 5.70 -0.30
CA ASN A 182 15.01 5.80 1.15
C ASN A 182 14.46 7.18 1.59
N PRO A 183 13.37 7.25 2.35
CA PRO A 183 12.81 8.52 2.80
C PRO A 183 13.74 9.32 3.72
N ASN A 184 14.73 8.66 4.32
CA ASN A 184 15.70 9.26 5.22
C ASN A 184 16.93 9.85 4.48
N ASP A 185 17.06 9.64 3.17
CA ASP A 185 18.14 10.22 2.37
C ASP A 185 17.86 11.71 2.09
N GLN A 186 18.41 12.60 2.92
CA GLN A 186 18.29 14.06 2.76
C GLN A 186 19.14 14.66 1.61
N SER A 187 19.78 13.84 0.77
CA SER A 187 20.78 14.28 -0.22
C SER A 187 20.24 14.94 -1.49
N ALA A 188 18.96 15.34 -1.55
CA ALA A 188 18.33 15.96 -2.72
C ALA A 188 17.71 17.35 -2.45
N GLY A 189 18.18 18.06 -1.41
CA GLY A 189 17.61 19.35 -0.98
C GLY A 189 18.53 20.57 -0.96
N ASP A 190 19.86 20.40 -0.90
CA ASP A 190 20.81 21.53 -0.76
C ASP A 190 21.85 21.53 -1.89
N THR A 191 21.42 21.78 -3.12
CA THR A 191 22.30 22.50 -4.06
C THR A 191 21.99 23.98 -3.89
N PRO A 192 22.94 24.80 -3.40
CA PRO A 192 22.79 26.25 -3.43
C PRO A 192 22.48 26.69 -4.87
N ILE A 193 21.35 27.34 -5.08
CA ILE A 193 21.06 28.02 -6.35
C ILE A 193 22.15 29.08 -6.51
N PRO A 194 23.00 29.03 -7.56
CA PRO A 194 23.93 30.12 -7.81
C PRO A 194 23.11 31.39 -8.06
N ALA A 195 23.34 32.41 -7.24
CA ALA A 195 22.75 33.73 -7.41
C ALA A 195 23.19 34.33 -8.77
N PRO A 196 22.31 35.12 -9.42
CA PRO A 196 22.57 35.71 -10.73
C PRO A 196 23.75 36.70 -10.74
#